data_AF-A0A9E5XVW6-F1
#
_entry.id   AF-A0A9E5XVW6-F1
#
_cell.length_a   1.000
_cell.length_b   1.000
_cell.length_c   1.000
_cell.angle_alpha   90.00
_cell.angle_beta   90.00
_cell.angle_gamma   90.00
#
_symmetry.space_group_name_H-M   'P 1'
#
loop_
_entity.id
_entity.type
_entity.pdbx_description
1 polymer ?
#
loop_
_entity_poly.entity_id
_entity_poly.type
_entity_poly.pdbx_seq_one_letter_code
_entity_poly.pdbx_strand_id
1 'polypeptide(L)'
;MGLKDFIINKKIKRNKRNVKFHNLNTAKNIAVLYCIKNKTDYEKVKKFISYLKEKKINVSALGFVFKPDEIGNIYLGQSGNHFFSEKHINKLGKIKEECIT
;
A
#
# COMPACT_ATOMS: atom_id res chain seq x y z
N MET A 1 3.55 -27.09 1.61
CA MET A 1 3.56 -25.85 2.42
C MET A 1 4.97 -25.65 2.95
N GLY A 2 5.65 -24.56 2.57
CA GLY A 2 7.07 -24.38 2.91
C GLY A 2 7.30 -23.87 4.34
N LEU A 3 8.53 -24.00 4.84
CA LEU A 3 8.94 -23.47 6.16
C LEU A 3 8.64 -21.97 6.29
N LYS A 4 8.81 -21.22 5.19
CA LYS A 4 8.45 -19.80 5.08
C LYS A 4 6.97 -19.56 5.40
N ASP A 5 6.08 -20.31 4.75
CA ASP A 5 4.63 -20.15 4.91
C ASP A 5 4.19 -20.48 6.34
N PHE A 6 4.82 -21.50 6.93
CA PHE A 6 4.58 -21.87 8.32
C PHE A 6 4.94 -20.74 9.30
N ILE A 7 6.13 -20.14 9.15
CA ILE A 7 6.60 -19.04 10.00
C ILE A 7 5.71 -17.80 9.84
N ILE A 8 5.36 -17.45 8.59
CA ILE A 8 4.50 -16.29 8.30
C ILE A 8 3.10 -16.50 8.90
N ASN A 9 2.49 -17.65 8.66
CA ASN A 9 1.13 -17.93 9.15
C ASN A 9 1.07 -17.95 10.67
N LYS A 10 2.10 -18.47 11.35
CA LYS A 10 2.20 -18.42 12.82
C LYS A 10 2.30 -16.99 13.34
N LYS A 11 3.02 -16.10 12.65
CA LYS A 11 3.10 -14.68 13.00
C LYS A 11 1.81 -13.92 12.72
N ILE A 12 1.16 -14.17 11.58
CA ILE A 12 -0.13 -13.55 11.22
C ILE A 12 -1.19 -13.90 12.26
N LYS A 13 -1.31 -15.18 12.64
CA LYS A 13 -2.27 -15.63 13.66
C LYS A 13 -2.07 -14.96 15.02
N ARG A 14 -0.83 -14.60 15.36
CA ARG A 14 -0.50 -13.91 16.62
C ARG A 14 -0.70 -12.40 16.52
N ASN A 15 -0.79 -11.84 15.33
CA ASN A 15 -0.95 -10.40 15.12
C ASN A 15 -2.46 -10.05 15.08
N LYS A 16 -3.07 -9.88 16.26
CA LYS A 16 -4.44 -9.36 16.37
C LYS A 16 -4.45 -7.88 16.00
N ARG A 17 -4.97 -7.56 14.82
CA ARG A 17 -5.19 -6.16 14.42
C ARG A 17 -6.30 -5.57 15.29
N ASN A 18 -6.03 -4.46 15.96
CA ASN A 18 -7.06 -3.67 16.62
C ASN A 18 -7.83 -2.89 15.55
N VAL A 19 -8.85 -3.52 14.97
CA VAL A 19 -9.69 -2.89 13.96
C VAL A 19 -10.68 -1.96 14.65
N LYS A 20 -10.62 -0.68 14.32
CA LYS A 20 -11.56 0.33 14.81
C LYS A 20 -12.24 0.99 13.62
N PHE A 21 -13.53 1.29 13.80
CA PHE A 21 -14.25 2.13 12.86
C PHE A 21 -14.05 3.59 13.28
N HIS A 22 -13.49 4.39 12.38
CA HIS A 22 -13.33 5.82 12.56
C HIS A 22 -14.16 6.54 11.51
N ASN A 23 -14.84 7.61 11.90
CA ASN A 23 -15.54 8.46 10.95
C ASN A 23 -14.51 9.20 10.08
N LEU A 24 -14.68 9.13 8.76
CA LEU A 24 -13.84 9.85 7.80
C LEU A 24 -13.98 11.37 7.91
N ASN A 25 -15.12 11.87 8.43
CA ASN A 25 -15.38 13.30 8.55
C ASN A 25 -14.50 14.00 9.60
N THR A 26 -14.01 13.27 10.60
CA THR A 26 -13.16 13.82 11.68
C THR A 26 -11.70 13.41 11.55
N ALA A 27 -11.37 12.59 10.54
CA ALA A 27 -10.02 12.09 10.34
C ALA A 27 -9.11 13.21 9.84
N LYS A 28 -8.03 13.48 10.58
CA LYS A 28 -7.00 14.45 10.16
C LYS A 28 -5.94 13.82 9.25
N ASN A 29 -5.65 12.54 9.47
CA ASN A 29 -4.64 11.78 8.74
C ASN A 29 -5.21 10.42 8.32
N ILE A 30 -5.00 10.00 7.07
CA ILE A 30 -5.38 8.69 6.55
C ILE A 30 -4.20 8.06 5.82
N ALA A 31 -3.93 6.79 6.13
CA ALA A 31 -3.02 5.95 5.38
C ALA A 31 -3.79 5.01 4.43
N VAL A 32 -3.48 5.03 3.14
CA VAL A 32 -4.11 4.19 2.11
C VAL A 32 -3.14 3.10 1.68
N LEU A 33 -3.52 1.84 1.91
CA LEU A 33 -2.79 0.66 1.46
C LEU A 33 -3.52 0.02 0.29
N TYR A 34 -2.83 -0.21 -0.82
CA TYR A 34 -3.47 -0.71 -2.04
C TYR A 34 -2.55 -1.57 -2.89
N CYS A 35 -3.14 -2.32 -3.81
CA CYS A 35 -2.45 -3.18 -4.76
C CYS A 35 -2.82 -2.77 -6.18
N ILE A 36 -1.85 -2.70 -7.08
CA ILE A 36 -2.02 -2.29 -8.48
C ILE A 36 -1.68 -3.47 -9.37
N LYS A 37 -2.70 -4.07 -9.98
CA LYS A 37 -2.52 -5.13 -11.00
C LYS A 37 -2.55 -4.57 -12.41
N ASN A 38 -3.29 -3.48 -12.61
CA ASN A 38 -3.47 -2.83 -13.90
C ASN A 38 -3.65 -1.31 -13.74
N LYS A 39 -3.70 -0.59 -14.86
CA LYS A 39 -3.93 0.86 -14.90
C LYS A 39 -5.24 1.28 -14.24
N THR A 40 -6.30 0.49 -14.40
CA THR A 40 -7.62 0.80 -13.85
C THR A 40 -7.62 0.82 -12.33
N ASP A 41 -6.85 -0.07 -11.69
CA ASP A 41 -6.70 -0.09 -10.23
C ASP A 41 -6.05 1.19 -9.72
N TYR A 42 -5.02 1.68 -10.41
CA TYR A 42 -4.36 2.93 -10.06
C TYR A 42 -5.30 4.12 -10.17
N GLU A 43 -6.04 4.24 -11.28
CA GLU A 43 -6.98 5.35 -11.49
C GLU A 43 -8.07 5.39 -10.42
N LYS A 44 -8.58 4.23 -9.97
CA LYS A 44 -9.55 4.16 -8.86
C LYS A 44 -8.96 4.70 -7.56
N VAL A 45 -7.75 4.28 -7.23
CA VAL A 45 -7.08 4.71 -6.00
C VAL A 45 -6.73 6.20 -6.07
N LYS A 46 -6.28 6.68 -7.23
CA LYS A 46 -6.00 8.10 -7.46
C LYS A 46 -7.24 8.96 -7.22
N LYS A 47 -8.39 8.60 -7.80
CA LYS A 47 -9.67 9.29 -7.55
C LYS A 47 -10.04 9.29 -6.07
N PHE A 48 -9.84 8.17 -5.38
CA PHE A 48 -10.12 8.08 -3.95
C PHE A 48 -9.19 8.97 -3.11
N ILE A 49 -7.89 9.00 -3.42
CA ILE A 49 -6.93 9.88 -2.74
C ILE A 49 -7.28 11.35 -2.99
N SER A 50 -7.64 11.72 -4.23
CA SER A 50 -8.11 13.08 -4.55
C SER A 50 -9.32 13.47 -3.72
N TYR A 51 -10.33 12.61 -3.63
CA TYR A 51 -11.51 12.83 -2.80
C TYR A 51 -11.16 13.06 -1.31
N LEU A 52 -10.20 12.32 -0.76
CA LEU A 52 -9.75 12.54 0.62
C LEU A 52 -8.98 13.86 0.79
N LYS A 53 -8.14 14.23 -0.19
CA LYS A 53 -7.39 15.49 -0.19
C LYS A 53 -8.33 16.70 -0.32
N GLU A 54 -9.39 16.61 -1.12
CA GLU A 54 -10.43 17.64 -1.24
C GLU A 54 -11.11 17.93 0.11
N LYS A 55 -11.23 16.91 0.97
CA LYS A 55 -11.72 17.05 2.35
C LYS A 55 -10.69 17.64 3.32
N LYS A 56 -9.54 18.12 2.81
CA LYS A 56 -8.40 18.63 3.58
C LYS A 56 -7.82 17.60 4.56
N ILE A 57 -7.96 16.31 4.24
CA ILE A 57 -7.37 15.23 5.02
C ILE A 57 -5.94 15.04 4.54
N ASN A 58 -4.99 14.90 5.46
CA ASN A 58 -3.63 14.54 5.11
C ASN A 58 -3.56 13.05 4.75
N VAL A 59 -3.12 12.73 3.54
CA VAL A 59 -3.16 11.35 3.02
C VAL A 59 -1.74 10.88 2.70
N SER A 60 -1.38 9.74 3.27
CA SER A 60 -0.19 8.97 2.88
C SER A 60 -0.64 7.70 2.18
N ALA A 61 -0.08 7.40 1.01
CA ALA A 61 -0.50 6.23 0.24
C ALA A 61 0.69 5.32 -0.07
N LEU A 62 0.51 4.02 0.13
CA LEU A 62 1.52 3.00 -0.15
C LEU A 62 0.91 1.89 -1.02
N GLY A 63 1.45 1.76 -2.24
CA GLY A 63 0.96 0.85 -3.28
C GLY A 63 1.91 -0.31 -3.56
N PHE A 64 1.39 -1.53 -3.59
CA PHE A 64 2.12 -2.69 -4.12
C PHE A 64 1.89 -2.85 -5.62
N VAL A 65 2.96 -2.93 -6.40
CA VAL A 65 2.94 -3.05 -7.86
C VAL A 65 3.36 -4.45 -8.28
N PHE A 66 2.44 -5.19 -8.91
CA PHE A 66 2.73 -6.55 -9.41
C PHE A 66 3.66 -6.54 -10.63
N LYS A 67 3.48 -5.56 -11.52
CA LYS A 67 4.23 -5.44 -12.78
C LYS A 67 4.90 -4.07 -12.90
N PRO A 68 6.00 -3.85 -12.17
CA PRO A 68 6.65 -2.54 -12.14
C PRO A 68 7.16 -2.10 -13.51
N ASP A 69 7.48 -3.01 -14.42
CA ASP A 69 8.02 -2.64 -15.74
C ASP A 69 6.89 -2.18 -16.71
N GLU A 70 5.66 -2.68 -16.54
CA GLU A 70 4.48 -2.26 -17.32
C GLU A 70 3.82 -0.99 -16.76
N ILE A 71 3.98 -0.75 -15.45
CA ILE A 71 3.28 0.30 -14.69
C ILE A 71 4.24 1.46 -14.35
N GLY A 72 5.53 1.18 -14.19
CA GLY A 72 6.52 2.06 -13.59
C GLY A 72 6.72 3.38 -14.33
N ASN A 73 6.76 3.36 -15.65
CA ASN A 73 7.01 4.59 -16.43
C ASN A 73 5.86 5.61 -16.40
N ILE A 74 4.65 5.21 -16.01
CA ILE A 74 3.47 6.09 -16.08
C ILE A 74 3.14 6.72 -14.71
N TYR A 75 3.57 6.10 -13.60
CA TYR A 75 3.10 6.45 -12.25
C TYR A 75 4.20 6.64 -11.19
N LEU A 76 5.45 6.24 -11.47
CA LEU A 76 6.58 6.57 -10.61
C LEU A 76 6.90 8.07 -10.76
N GLY A 77 6.83 8.83 -9.66
CA GLY A 77 7.14 10.26 -9.64
C GLY A 77 5.97 11.20 -9.33
N GLN A 78 4.75 10.70 -9.10
CA GLN A 78 3.65 11.53 -8.58
C GLN A 78 3.80 11.73 -7.06
N SER A 79 3.95 12.98 -6.65
CA SER A 79 4.26 13.38 -5.27
C SER A 79 3.20 12.88 -4.27
N GLY A 80 3.68 12.24 -3.20
CA GLY A 80 2.87 11.78 -2.06
C GLY A 80 2.37 10.32 -2.12
N ASN A 81 2.77 9.56 -3.13
CA ASN A 81 2.48 8.12 -3.22
C ASN A 81 3.79 7.32 -3.18
N HIS A 82 3.91 6.40 -2.23
CA HIS A 82 5.02 5.46 -2.16
C HIS A 82 4.64 4.15 -2.85
N PHE A 83 5.59 3.53 -3.53
CA PHE A 83 5.36 2.27 -4.22
C PHE A 83 6.44 1.25 -3.86
N PHE A 84 6.02 0.00 -3.78
CA PHE A 84 6.91 -1.14 -3.61
C PHE A 84 6.45 -2.31 -4.51
N SER A 85 7.34 -3.26 -4.73
CA SER A 85 7.12 -4.41 -5.62
C SER A 85 7.83 -5.62 -5.07
N GLU A 86 7.70 -6.79 -5.71
CA GLU A 86 8.35 -8.03 -5.25
C GLU A 86 9.87 -7.90 -5.09
N LYS A 87 10.52 -7.06 -5.90
CA LYS A 87 11.97 -6.78 -5.82
C LYS A 87 12.37 -6.25 -4.43
N HIS A 88 11.46 -5.52 -3.78
CA HIS A 88 11.63 -4.93 -2.47
C HIS A 88 11.24 -5.87 -1.31
N ILE A 89 10.82 -7.11 -1.59
CA ILE A 89 10.39 -8.07 -0.58
C ILE A 89 11.46 -9.16 -0.42
N ASN A 90 11.79 -9.52 0.82
CA ASN A 90 12.71 -10.60 1.10
C ASN A 90 12.05 -11.98 1.04
N LYS A 91 12.87 -13.03 1.07
CA LYS A 91 12.40 -14.42 1.10
C LYS A 91 11.44 -14.73 2.24
N LEU A 92 11.33 -13.90 3.28
CA LEU A 92 10.40 -14.05 4.41
C LEU A 92 9.15 -13.17 4.31
N GLY A 93 8.93 -12.46 3.19
CA GLY A 93 7.77 -11.61 2.99
C GLY A 93 7.84 -10.25 3.69
N LYS A 94 9.01 -9.85 4.18
CA LYS A 94 9.24 -8.51 4.74
C LYS A 94 9.78 -7.59 3.66
N ILE A 95 9.37 -6.32 3.70
CA ILE A 95 9.96 -5.26 2.87
C ILE A 95 11.42 -5.06 3.32
N LYS A 96 12.35 -5.03 2.37
CA LYS A 96 13.80 -4.92 2.58
C LYS A 96 14.25 -3.49 2.87
N GLU A 97 13.60 -2.51 2.24
CA GLU A 97 13.93 -1.09 2.34
C GLU A 97 12.63 -0.30 2.57
N GLU A 98 12.64 0.65 3.51
CA GLU A 98 11.54 1.60 3.63
C GLU A 98 11.43 2.38 2.31
N CYS A 99 10.20 2.52 1.83
CA CYS A 99 9.91 2.89 0.45
C CYS A 99 10.63 4.17 0.05
N ILE A 100 11.22 4.17 -1.15
CA ILE A 100 11.85 5.35 -1.74
C ILE A 100 10.79 6.44 -1.88
N THR A 101 11.09 7.61 -1.31
CA THR A 101 10.25 8.82 -1.28
C THR A 101 9.99 9.35 -2.69
#